data_AF-A0A2J9PM62-F1
#
_entry.id   AF-A0A2J9PM62-F1
#
_cell.length_a   1.000
_cell.length_b   1.000
_cell.length_c   1.000
_cell.angle_alpha   90.00
_cell.angle_beta   90.00
_cell.angle_gamma   90.00
#
_symmetry.space_group_name_H-M   'P 1'
#
loop_
_entity.id
_entity.type
_entity.pdbx_description
1 polymer ?
#
loop_
_entity_poly.entity_id
_entity_poly.type
_entity_poly.pdbx_seq_one_letter_code
_entity_poly.pdbx_strand_id
1 'polypeptide(L)' 'MKLKLVSLFFYFRRYLPEDIDLNLSSLLLPYYLEDEKQPSADEMVNLATKFLEQAMKEYE' A
#
# COMPACT_ATOMS: atom_id res chain seq x y z
N MET A 1 -4.04 16.73 -1.42
CA MET A 1 -4.13 15.66 -0.38
C MET A 1 -3.40 14.37 -0.79
N LYS A 2 -3.45 13.92 -2.05
CA LYS A 2 -2.78 12.69 -2.56
C LYS A 2 -1.29 12.55 -2.19
N LEU A 3 -0.47 13.60 -2.32
CA LEU A 3 0.97 13.56 -1.97
C LEU A 3 1.24 13.19 -0.51
N LYS A 4 0.39 13.62 0.44
CA LYS A 4 0.57 13.30 1.87
C LYS A 4 0.37 11.83 2.19
N LEU A 5 -0.53 11.15 1.48
CA LEU A 5 -0.86 9.74 1.70
C LEU A 5 0.24 8.80 1.21
N VAL A 6 0.82 9.10 0.04
CA VAL A 6 2.00 8.40 -0.47
C VAL A 6 3.18 8.55 0.49
N SER A 7 3.35 9.75 1.05
CA SER A 7 4.40 10.03 2.03
C SER A 7 4.24 9.20 3.29
N LEU A 8 3.02 9.11 3.84
CA LEU A 8 2.75 8.36 5.06
C LEU A 8 3.03 6.86 4.88
N PHE A 9 2.59 6.28 3.77
CA PHE A 9 2.87 4.88 3.43
C PHE A 9 4.36 4.60 3.33
N PHE A 10 5.12 5.49 2.68
CA PHE A 10 6.56 5.35 2.53
C PHE A 10 7.30 5.27 3.88
N TYR A 11 6.86 6.05 4.88
CA TYR A 11 7.47 6.01 6.21
C TYR A 11 7.21 4.71 6.98
N PHE A 12 6.05 4.07 6.80
CA PHE A 12 5.69 2.86 7.55
C PHE A 12 6.28 1.58 6.94
N ARG A 13 6.61 1.59 5.64
CA ARG A 13 7.18 0.44 4.93
C ARG A 13 8.46 -0.11 5.54
N ARG A 14 9.31 0.74 6.10
CA ARG A 14 10.55 0.31 6.77
C ARG A 14 10.33 -0.59 7.99
N TYR A 15 9.09 -0.69 8.49
CA TYR A 15 8.73 -1.53 9.62
C TYR A 15 8.06 -2.84 9.19
N LEU A 16 7.83 -3.04 7.90
CA LEU A 16 7.27 -4.28 7.38
C LEU A 16 8.38 -5.29 7.13
N PRO A 17 8.10 -6.60 7.32
CA PRO A 17 8.92 -7.66 6.76
C PRO A 17 9.12 -7.46 5.25
N GLU A 18 10.29 -7.83 4.74
CA GLU A 18 10.71 -7.57 3.36
C GLU A 18 9.72 -8.14 2.32
N ASP A 19 9.24 -9.36 2.55
CA ASP A 19 8.22 -10.04 1.74
C ASP A 19 6.89 -9.27 1.72
N ILE A 20 6.47 -8.75 2.87
CA ILE A 20 5.25 -7.96 3.01
C ILE A 20 5.38 -6.60 2.30
N ASP A 21 6.52 -5.93 2.42
CA ASP A 21 6.78 -4.67 1.70
C ASP A 21 6.82 -4.85 0.18
N LEU A 22 7.50 -5.91 -0.31
CA LEU A 22 7.53 -6.25 -1.72
C LEU A 22 6.15 -6.52 -2.30
N ASN A 23 5.36 -7.36 -1.61
CA ASN A 23 4.00 -7.68 -2.03
C ASN A 23 3.08 -6.46 -2.01
N LEU A 24 3.17 -5.63 -0.96
CA LEU A 24 2.44 -4.36 -0.88
C LEU A 24 2.86 -3.40 -2.01
N SER A 25 4.14 -3.38 -2.39
CA SER A 25 4.65 -2.57 -3.52
C SER A 25 4.07 -2.99 -4.83
N SER A 26 4.06 -4.29 -5.11
CA SER A 26 3.47 -4.82 -6.33
C SER A 26 1.98 -4.52 -6.41
N LEU A 27 1.27 -4.63 -5.29
CA LEU A 27 -0.17 -4.39 -5.19
C LEU A 27 -0.53 -2.92 -5.47
N LEU A 28 0.28 -1.99 -4.97
CA LEU A 28 0.03 -0.55 -5.10
C LEU A 28 0.67 0.07 -6.34
N LEU A 29 1.50 -0.67 -7.09
CA LEU A 29 2.17 -0.17 -8.29
C LEU A 29 1.23 0.54 -9.29
N PRO A 30 0.02 0.02 -9.59
CA PRO A 30 -0.91 0.68 -10.50
C PRO A 30 -1.39 2.06 -10.03
N TYR A 31 -1.30 2.35 -8.73
CA TYR A 31 -1.68 3.64 -8.15
C TYR A 31 -0.57 4.68 -8.23
N TYR A 32 0.67 4.24 -8.48
CA TYR A 32 1.84 5.10 -8.68
C TYR A 32 2.12 5.40 -10.14
N LEU A 33 1.67 4.53 -11.04
CA LEU A 33 1.72 4.76 -12.48
C LEU A 33 0.63 5.77 -12.85
N GLU A 34 0.98 6.84 -13.58
CA GLU A 34 0.04 7.87 -14.07
C GLU A 34 -0.81 7.34 -15.24
N ASP A 35 -1.52 6.22 -15.04
CA ASP A 35 -2.48 5.72 -16.01
C ASP A 35 -3.84 6.43 -15.87
N GLU A 36 -4.55 6.60 -17.00
CA GLU A 36 -5.82 7.36 -17.11
C GLU A 36 -6.97 6.84 -16.23
N LYS A 37 -6.78 5.70 -15.56
CA LYS A 37 -7.71 5.11 -14.57
C LYS A 37 -7.06 4.92 -13.20
N GLN A 38 -6.23 5.86 -12.76
CA GLN A 38 -5.71 5.88 -11.40
C GLN A 38 -6.88 5.78 -10.40
N PRO A 39 -6.94 4.70 -9.60
CA PRO A 39 -7.99 4.56 -8.62
C PRO A 39 -7.82 5.63 -7.52
N SER A 40 -8.90 5.93 -6.82
CA SER A 40 -8.92 7.00 -5.82
C SER A 40 -7.94 6.72 -4.67
N ALA A 41 -7.54 7.78 -3.98
CA ALA A 41 -6.65 7.65 -2.81
C ALA A 41 -7.28 6.75 -1.73
N ASP A 42 -8.60 6.75 -1.61
CA ASP A 42 -9.34 5.94 -0.64
C ASP A 42 -9.33 4.46 -1.03
N GLU A 43 -9.42 4.15 -2.32
CA GLU A 43 -9.29 2.77 -2.82
C GLU A 43 -7.88 2.22 -2.55
N MET A 44 -6.85 3.05 -2.74
CA MET A 44 -5.45 2.68 -2.45
C MET A 44 -5.27 2.34 -0.97
N VAL A 45 -5.78 3.20 -0.09
CA VAL A 45 -5.70 3.01 1.36
C VAL A 45 -6.45 1.75 1.78
N ASN A 46 -7.69 1.58 1.31
CA ASN A 46 -8.49 0.40 1.63
C ASN A 46 -7.83 -0.90 1.18
N LEU A 47 -7.22 -0.90 -0.02
CA LEU A 47 -6.51 -2.07 -0.54
C LEU A 47 -5.30 -2.42 0.31
N ALA A 48 -4.48 -1.42 0.65
CA ALA A 48 -3.31 -1.59 1.50
C ALA A 48 -3.67 -2.05 2.92
N THR A 49 -4.71 -1.47 3.53
CA THR A 49 -5.19 -1.86 4.87
C THR A 49 -5.63 -3.32 4.89
N LYS A 50 -6.46 -3.75 3.94
CA LYS A 50 -6.91 -5.15 3.86
C LYS A 50 -5.74 -6.13 3.69
N PHE A 51 -4.77 -5.78 2.88
CA PHE A 51 -3.57 -6.60 2.70
C PHE A 51 -2.78 -6.74 4.01
N LEU A 52 -2.54 -5.64 4.72
CA LEU A 52 -1.80 -5.64 5.98
C LEU A 52 -2.56 -6.37 7.10
N GLU A 53 -3.89 -6.19 7.19
CA GLU A 53 -4.73 -6.91 8.15
C GLU A 53 -4.69 -8.42 7.91
N GLN A 54 -4.65 -8.86 6.65
CA GLN A 54 -4.51 -10.28 6.31
C GLN A 54 -3.11 -10.79 6.67
N ALA A 55 -2.05 -10.05 6.30
CA ALA A 55 -0.69 -10.40 6.66
C ALA A 55 -0.50 -10.55 8.17
N MET A 56 -1.08 -9.64 8.97
CA MET A 56 -1.01 -9.73 10.43
C MET A 56 -1.63 -11.02 11.00
N LYS A 57 -2.72 -11.53 10.40
CA LYS A 57 -3.35 -12.78 10.84
C LYS A 57 -2.53 -14.03 10.51
N GLU A 58 -1.71 -13.97 9.46
CA GLU A 58 -0.85 -15.08 9.04
C GLU A 58 0.45 -15.14 9.87
N TYR A 59 0.77 -14.08 10.62
CA TYR A 59 1.90 -13.98 11.53
C TYR A 59 1.55 -14.33 13.00
N GLU A 60 0.27 -14.59 13.32
CA GLU A 60 -0.18 -15.16 14.61
C GLU A 60 -0.19 -16.70 14.58
#